data_AF-A0A2G5QTP1-F1
#
_entry.id   AF-A0A2G5QTP1-F1
#
_cell.length_a   1.000
_cell.length_b   1.000
_cell.length_c   1.000
_cell.angle_alpha   90.00
_cell.angle_beta   90.00
_cell.angle_gamma   90.00
#
_symmetry.space_group_name_H-M   'P 1'
#
loop_
_entity.id
_entity.type
_entity.pdbx_description
1 polymer ?
#
loop_
_entity_poly.entity_id
_entity_poly.type
_entity_poly.pdbx_seq_one_letter_code
_entity_poly.pdbx_strand_id
1 'polypeptide(L)'
;MSAKDVEKFRRMCRQFRWLAVFMVVSVGLLLALMAWGFPLLYALVKHRPLRPDIMLAVTIQNAPVACYLFGVWSIGRAMGQIAKGRLIQAALPSALRRVGLALGVGGVASVFIVSNLMRLVGLTKGSYLNFDVAGMTLGMIGGALFLLGRVMDQALAAQAELDEMI
;
A
#
# COMPACT_ATOMS: atom_id res chain seq x y z
N MET A 1 3.99 -32.86 -8.80
CA MET A 1 3.89 -32.28 -7.43
C MET A 1 3.00 -33.19 -6.60
N SER A 2 3.43 -33.56 -5.38
CA SER A 2 2.62 -34.40 -4.50
C SER A 2 1.48 -33.59 -3.88
N ALA A 3 0.31 -34.19 -3.63
CA ALA A 3 -0.85 -33.52 -3.04
C ALA A 3 -0.53 -32.80 -1.71
N LYS A 4 0.41 -33.37 -0.94
CA LYS A 4 0.93 -32.78 0.32
C LYS A 4 1.70 -31.47 0.10
N ASP A 5 2.44 -31.35 -1.00
CA ASP A 5 3.20 -30.12 -1.32
C ASP A 5 2.25 -28.97 -1.67
N VAL A 6 1.18 -29.29 -2.40
CA VAL A 6 0.14 -28.32 -2.79
C VAL A 6 -0.62 -27.79 -1.56
N GLU A 7 -0.93 -28.64 -0.59
CA GLU A 7 -1.57 -28.22 0.67
C GLU A 7 -0.65 -27.38 1.55
N LYS A 8 0.64 -27.74 1.66
CA LYS A 8 1.63 -26.96 2.41
C LYS A 8 1.78 -25.56 1.81
N PHE A 9 1.85 -25.47 0.48
CA PHE A 9 1.90 -24.20 -0.25
C PHE A 9 0.63 -23.36 -0.03
N ARG A 10 -0.57 -23.96 -0.14
CA ARG A 10 -1.84 -23.26 0.14
C ARG A 10 -1.91 -22.74 1.58
N ARG A 11 -1.40 -23.50 2.55
CA ARG A 11 -1.38 -23.11 3.97
C ARG A 11 -0.43 -21.94 4.20
N MET A 12 0.76 -21.95 3.59
CA MET A 12 1.70 -20.82 3.63
C MET A 12 1.10 -19.55 3.02
N CYS A 13 0.51 -19.62 1.83
CA CYS A 13 -0.14 -18.47 1.20
C CYS A 13 -1.32 -17.91 2.03
N ARG A 14 -2.08 -18.78 2.71
CA ARG A 14 -3.16 -18.36 3.62
C ARG A 14 -2.63 -17.67 4.87
N GLN A 15 -1.52 -18.16 5.44
CA GLN A 15 -0.84 -17.51 6.57
C GLN A 15 -0.33 -16.12 6.18
N PHE A 16 0.30 -15.98 5.01
CA PHE A 16 0.75 -14.67 4.50
C PHE A 16 -0.40 -13.67 4.33
N ARG A 17 -1.55 -14.12 3.83
CA ARG A 17 -2.76 -13.27 3.78
C ARG A 17 -3.16 -12.80 5.17
N TRP A 18 -3.17 -13.70 6.14
CA TRP A 18 -3.59 -13.39 7.50
C TRP A 18 -2.62 -12.40 8.17
N LEU A 19 -1.32 -12.59 7.97
CA LEU A 19 -0.28 -11.66 8.43
C LEU A 19 -0.44 -10.27 7.80
N ALA A 20 -0.67 -10.19 6.50
CA ALA A 20 -0.89 -8.92 5.80
C ALA A 20 -2.16 -8.21 6.32
N VAL A 21 -3.27 -8.94 6.53
CA VAL A 21 -4.49 -8.37 7.11
C VAL A 21 -4.26 -7.90 8.54
N PHE A 22 -3.60 -8.72 9.36
CA PHE A 22 -3.29 -8.37 10.75
C PHE A 22 -2.44 -7.12 10.84
N MET A 23 -1.39 -7.02 10.01
CA MET A 23 -0.53 -5.84 9.92
C MET A 23 -1.32 -4.59 9.48
N VAL A 24 -2.18 -4.72 8.47
CA VAL A 24 -2.99 -3.59 7.98
C VAL A 24 -3.98 -3.11 9.03
N VAL A 25 -4.63 -4.04 9.73
CA VAL A 25 -5.59 -3.71 10.80
C VAL A 25 -4.88 -3.12 12.00
N SER A 26 -3.77 -3.70 12.47
CA SER A 26 -3.05 -3.22 13.66
C SER A 26 -2.42 -1.84 13.43
N VAL A 27 -1.71 -1.66 12.32
CA VAL A 27 -1.07 -0.38 11.97
C VAL A 27 -2.13 0.67 11.63
N GLY A 28 -3.19 0.30 10.90
CA GLY A 28 -4.31 1.20 10.60
C GLY A 28 -5.04 1.65 11.87
N LEU A 29 -5.26 0.75 12.83
CA LEU A 29 -5.88 1.07 14.11
C LEU A 29 -4.99 2.00 14.95
N LEU A 30 -3.69 1.73 15.02
CA LEU A 30 -2.73 2.60 15.69
C LEU A 30 -2.72 4.01 15.10
N LEU A 31 -2.72 4.12 13.76
CA LEU A 31 -2.76 5.41 13.08
C LEU A 31 -4.08 6.14 13.31
N ALA A 32 -5.20 5.44 13.27
CA ALA A 32 -6.50 6.02 13.58
C ALA A 32 -6.55 6.54 15.02
N LEU A 33 -6.03 5.76 15.98
CA LEU A 33 -5.92 6.18 17.38
C LEU A 33 -4.98 7.37 17.55
N MET A 34 -3.87 7.42 16.82
CA MET A 34 -2.89 8.51 16.94
C MET A 34 -3.37 9.79 16.27
N ALA A 35 -3.96 9.70 15.08
CA ALA A 35 -4.41 10.86 14.31
C ALA A 35 -5.77 11.40 14.77
N TRP A 36 -6.66 10.55 15.29
CA TRP A 36 -8.01 10.94 15.71
C TRP A 36 -8.22 10.77 17.21
N GLY A 37 -7.75 9.66 17.81
CA GLY A 37 -7.91 9.39 19.23
C GLY A 37 -7.17 10.39 20.13
N PHE A 38 -5.89 10.66 19.85
CA PHE A 38 -5.08 11.60 20.64
C PHE A 38 -5.64 13.03 20.68
N PRO A 39 -5.99 13.70 19.55
CA PRO A 39 -6.56 15.05 19.61
C PRO A 39 -7.95 15.08 20.25
N LEU A 40 -8.76 14.03 20.10
CA LEU A 40 -10.09 13.94 20.67
C LEU A 40 -10.03 13.76 22.20
N LEU A 41 -9.16 12.89 22.70
CA LEU A 41 -8.84 12.75 24.12
C LEU A 41 -8.25 14.04 24.70
N TYR A 42 -7.34 14.69 23.97
CA TYR A 42 -6.74 15.94 24.40
C TYR A 42 -7.76 17.08 24.50
N ALA A 43 -8.71 17.15 23.57
CA ALA A 43 -9.81 18.11 23.60
C ALA A 43 -10.78 17.83 24.76
N LEU A 44 -11.11 16.56 25.01
CA LEU A 44 -11.97 16.11 26.11
C LEU A 44 -11.36 16.40 27.49
N VAL A 45 -10.07 16.12 27.68
CA VAL A 45 -9.39 16.28 28.97
C VAL A 45 -9.06 17.74 29.27
N LYS A 46 -8.79 18.56 28.25
CA LYS A 46 -8.27 19.94 28.44
C LYS A 46 -9.29 21.04 28.17
N HIS A 47 -10.54 20.71 27.83
CA HIS A 47 -11.63 21.64 27.47
C HIS A 47 -11.21 22.75 26.48
N ARG A 48 -10.27 22.45 25.58
CA ARG A 48 -9.78 23.39 24.56
C ARG A 48 -10.52 23.14 23.25
N PRO A 49 -10.85 24.18 22.47
CA PRO A 49 -11.45 23.98 21.16
C PRO A 49 -10.49 23.21 20.26
N LEU A 50 -11.02 22.23 19.54
CA LEU A 50 -10.31 21.50 18.50
C LEU A 50 -9.77 22.51 17.49
N ARG A 51 -8.44 22.52 17.27
CA ARG A 51 -7.81 23.34 16.23
C ARG A 51 -7.85 22.56 14.90
N PRO A 52 -8.79 22.86 13.99
CA PRO A 52 -8.97 22.09 12.75
C PRO A 52 -7.73 22.17 11.84
N ASP A 53 -6.98 23.26 11.93
CA ASP A 53 -5.70 23.53 11.28
C ASP A 53 -4.63 22.46 11.59
N ILE A 54 -4.52 22.03 12.86
CA ILE A 54 -3.56 20.99 13.26
C ILE A 54 -4.06 19.60 12.84
N MET A 55 -5.37 19.34 12.93
CA MET A 55 -5.94 18.07 12.49
C MET A 55 -5.78 17.87 10.97
N LEU A 56 -6.01 18.93 10.18
CA LEU A 56 -5.77 18.92 8.74
C LEU A 56 -4.29 18.61 8.44
N ALA A 57 -3.35 19.29 9.09
CA ALA A 57 -1.92 19.03 8.89
C ALA A 57 -1.52 17.56 9.19
N VAL A 58 -2.03 16.98 10.28
CA VAL A 58 -1.76 15.59 10.67
C VAL A 58 -2.40 14.59 9.69
N THR A 59 -3.62 14.85 9.23
CA THR A 59 -4.28 14.00 8.22
C THR A 59 -3.57 14.02 6.88
N ILE A 60 -3.10 15.19 6.44
CA ILE A 60 -2.34 15.34 5.19
C ILE A 60 -1.01 14.60 5.29
N GLN A 61 -0.29 14.74 6.42
CA GLN A 61 0.98 14.06 6.62
C GLN A 61 0.84 12.53 6.65
N ASN A 62 -0.28 12.01 7.16
CA ASN A 62 -0.55 10.58 7.23
C ASN A 62 -1.25 10.01 5.99
N ALA A 63 -1.65 10.84 5.02
CA ALA A 63 -2.35 10.41 3.82
C ALA A 63 -1.60 9.33 3.01
N PRO A 64 -0.26 9.41 2.82
CA PRO A 64 0.48 8.37 2.07
C PRO A 64 0.47 7.01 2.76
N VAL A 65 0.34 6.98 4.09
CA VAL A 65 0.33 5.74 4.86
C VAL A 65 -0.88 4.88 4.51
N ALA A 66 -2.02 5.50 4.18
CA ALA A 66 -3.20 4.78 3.69
C ALA A 66 -2.92 4.08 2.35
N CYS A 67 -2.20 4.72 1.43
CA CYS A 67 -1.77 4.10 0.16
C CYS A 67 -0.82 2.92 0.40
N TYR A 68 0.10 3.04 1.37
CA TYR A 68 1.04 1.95 1.71
C TYR A 68 0.34 0.75 2.34
N LEU A 69 -0.61 0.98 3.25
CA LEU A 69 -1.44 -0.06 3.84
C LEU A 69 -2.30 -0.75 2.78
N PHE A 70 -2.83 0.00 1.81
CA PHE A 70 -3.53 -0.57 0.67
C PHE A 70 -2.63 -1.45 -0.20
N GLY A 71 -1.37 -1.05 -0.39
CA GLY A 71 -0.34 -1.88 -1.04
C GLY A 71 -0.18 -3.24 -0.34
N VAL A 72 0.07 -3.25 0.96
CA VAL A 72 0.22 -4.50 1.76
C VAL A 72 -1.05 -5.35 1.73
N TRP A 73 -2.22 -4.71 1.84
CA TRP A 73 -3.51 -5.40 1.76
C TRP A 73 -3.72 -6.08 0.41
N SER A 74 -3.32 -5.41 -0.68
CA SER A 74 -3.44 -5.96 -2.03
C SER A 74 -2.52 -7.17 -2.26
N ILE A 75 -1.30 -7.17 -1.70
CA ILE A 75 -0.40 -8.34 -1.68
C ILE A 75 -1.04 -9.50 -0.92
N GLY A 76 -1.56 -9.23 0.28
CA GLY A 76 -2.25 -10.23 1.10
C GLY A 76 -3.44 -10.85 0.37
N ARG A 77 -4.24 -10.03 -0.32
CA ARG A 77 -5.39 -10.49 -1.10
C ARG A 77 -4.96 -11.37 -2.28
N ALA A 78 -3.87 -11.03 -2.97
CA ALA A 78 -3.32 -11.82 -4.07
C ALA A 78 -2.84 -13.20 -3.61
N MET A 79 -2.08 -13.28 -2.52
CA MET A 79 -1.66 -14.56 -1.94
C MET A 79 -2.85 -15.39 -1.45
N GLY A 80 -3.89 -14.72 -0.96
CA GLY A 80 -5.17 -15.35 -0.65
C GLY A 80 -5.89 -15.97 -1.84
N GLN A 81 -5.77 -15.37 -3.03
CA GLN A 81 -6.37 -15.91 -4.27
C GLN A 81 -5.57 -17.10 -4.80
N ILE A 82 -4.24 -17.05 -4.72
CA ILE A 82 -3.36 -18.16 -5.06
C ILE A 82 -3.64 -19.37 -4.16
N ALA A 83 -3.82 -19.15 -2.85
CA ALA A 83 -4.18 -20.20 -1.89
C ALA A 83 -5.52 -20.90 -2.21
N LYS A 84 -6.42 -20.24 -2.94
CA LYS A 84 -7.74 -20.78 -3.34
C LYS A 84 -7.69 -21.58 -4.64
N GLY A 85 -6.52 -21.73 -5.27
CA GLY A 85 -6.36 -22.54 -6.48
C GLY A 85 -6.54 -21.78 -7.79
N ARG A 86 -6.51 -20.44 -7.78
CA ARG A 86 -6.32 -19.69 -9.04
C ARG A 86 -4.92 -20.01 -9.58
N LEU A 87 -4.82 -20.21 -10.91
CA LEU A 87 -3.52 -20.35 -11.56
C LEU A 87 -2.63 -19.16 -11.19
N ILE A 88 -1.45 -19.48 -10.66
CA ILE A 88 -0.42 -18.53 -10.26
C ILE A 88 -0.12 -17.55 -11.41
N GLN A 89 -0.12 -18.06 -12.65
CA GLN A 89 0.08 -17.29 -13.88
C GLN A 89 -0.93 -16.15 -14.05
N ALA A 90 -2.22 -16.33 -13.72
CA ALA A 90 -3.21 -15.25 -13.87
C ALA A 90 -3.27 -14.28 -12.68
N ALA A 91 -2.87 -14.74 -11.49
CA ALA A 91 -2.98 -13.95 -10.26
C ALA A 91 -1.76 -13.05 -10.00
N LEU A 92 -0.55 -13.48 -10.39
CA LEU A 92 0.69 -12.74 -10.14
C LEU A 92 0.76 -11.37 -10.86
N PRO A 93 0.50 -11.30 -12.18
CA PRO A 93 0.65 -10.06 -12.93
C PRO A 93 -0.35 -8.99 -12.47
N SER A 94 -1.61 -9.38 -12.29
CA SER A 94 -2.68 -8.51 -11.81
C SER A 94 -2.44 -8.03 -10.37
N ALA A 95 -1.81 -8.85 -9.53
CA ALA A 95 -1.40 -8.46 -8.19
C ALA A 95 -0.26 -7.44 -8.23
N LEU A 96 0.83 -7.73 -8.97
CA LEU A 96 1.96 -6.81 -9.10
C LEU A 96 1.54 -5.45 -9.65
N ARG A 97 0.62 -5.43 -10.61
CA ARG A 97 0.13 -4.20 -11.21
C ARG A 97 -0.69 -3.35 -10.22
N ARG A 98 -1.54 -3.99 -9.40
CA ARG A 98 -2.32 -3.28 -8.35
C ARG A 98 -1.42 -2.78 -7.23
N VAL A 99 -0.45 -3.58 -6.80
CA VAL A 99 0.52 -3.22 -5.77
C VAL A 99 1.41 -2.08 -6.28
N GLY A 100 1.95 -2.21 -7.49
CA GLY A 100 2.78 -1.19 -8.11
C GLY A 100 2.05 0.13 -8.30
N LEU A 101 0.78 0.10 -8.72
CA LEU A 101 -0.03 1.30 -8.84
C LEU A 101 -0.32 1.93 -7.46
N ALA A 102 -0.65 1.13 -6.44
CA ALA A 102 -0.88 1.61 -5.09
C ALA A 102 0.36 2.26 -4.46
N LEU A 103 1.52 1.60 -4.58
CA LEU A 103 2.79 2.10 -4.05
C LEU A 103 3.32 3.28 -4.88
N GLY A 104 3.17 3.23 -6.20
CA GLY A 104 3.57 4.31 -7.11
C GLY A 104 2.76 5.58 -6.86
N VAL A 105 1.43 5.46 -6.81
CA VAL A 105 0.55 6.60 -6.48
C VAL A 105 0.78 7.07 -5.05
N GLY A 106 0.97 6.17 -4.08
CA GLY A 106 1.31 6.54 -2.70
C GLY A 106 2.63 7.30 -2.58
N GLY A 107 3.67 6.86 -3.28
CA GLY A 107 4.97 7.52 -3.33
C GLY A 107 4.88 8.90 -3.99
N VAL A 108 4.24 9.00 -5.16
CA VAL A 108 4.00 10.30 -5.84
C VAL A 108 3.15 11.23 -4.97
N ALA A 109 2.11 10.71 -4.32
CA ALA A 109 1.29 11.49 -3.40
C ALA A 109 2.10 11.98 -2.19
N SER A 110 2.99 11.16 -1.63
CA SER A 110 3.87 11.61 -0.54
C SER A 110 4.81 12.72 -0.98
N VAL A 111 5.44 12.59 -2.15
CA VAL A 111 6.45 13.54 -2.61
C VAL A 111 5.82 14.82 -3.14
N PHE A 112 4.71 14.73 -3.86
CA PHE A 112 4.05 15.88 -4.48
C PHE A 112 2.89 16.43 -3.66
N ILE A 113 1.94 15.60 -3.22
CA ILE A 113 0.73 16.10 -2.55
C ILE A 113 1.07 16.58 -1.14
N VAL A 114 1.77 15.78 -0.33
CA VAL A 114 2.12 16.18 1.05
C VAL A 114 3.07 17.37 1.06
N SER A 115 4.13 17.34 0.24
CA SER A 115 5.07 18.46 0.15
C SER A 115 4.42 19.74 -0.37
N ASN A 116 3.48 19.65 -1.33
CA ASN A 116 2.83 20.84 -1.89
C ASN A 116 1.71 21.38 -0.99
N LEU A 117 0.92 20.53 -0.31
CA LEU A 117 -0.07 20.98 0.67
C LEU A 117 0.60 21.59 1.91
N MET A 118 1.70 21.02 2.42
CA MET A 118 2.47 21.67 3.48
C MET A 118 3.00 23.04 3.05
N ARG A 119 3.33 23.22 1.76
CA ARG A 119 3.74 24.50 1.18
C ARG A 119 2.59 25.52 1.12
N LEU A 120 1.37 25.07 0.82
CA LEU A 120 0.16 25.89 0.70
C LEU A 120 -0.39 26.35 2.06
N VAL A 121 -0.17 25.54 3.11
CA VAL A 121 -0.73 25.77 4.46
C VAL A 121 0.16 26.68 5.34
N GLY A 122 1.40 27.00 4.91
CA GLY A 122 2.21 28.08 5.52
C GLY A 122 2.58 27.90 7.01
N LEU A 123 2.36 26.71 7.59
CA LEU A 123 2.38 26.46 9.04
C LEU A 123 3.71 25.92 9.59
N THR A 124 4.82 26.05 8.84
CA THR A 124 6.14 25.61 9.34
C THR A 124 7.23 26.67 9.13
N LYS A 125 7.69 27.27 10.24
CA LYS A 125 9.05 27.82 10.43
C LYS A 125 10.09 26.69 10.72
N GLY A 126 9.80 25.45 10.33
CA GLY A 126 10.58 24.26 10.68
C GLY A 126 10.96 23.42 9.47
N SER A 127 12.27 23.42 9.19
CA SER A 127 13.07 22.62 8.27
C SER A 127 12.63 22.49 6.80
N TYR A 128 13.34 23.24 5.96
CA TYR A 128 13.30 23.29 4.49
C TYR A 128 13.61 21.95 3.76
N LEU A 129 13.83 20.83 4.45
CA LEU A 129 14.26 19.55 3.86
C LEU A 129 13.53 18.35 4.48
N ASN A 130 12.22 18.21 4.27
CA ASN A 130 11.63 16.87 4.25
C ASN A 130 11.62 16.39 2.80
N PHE A 131 12.81 16.16 2.25
CA PHE A 131 12.92 15.32 1.06
C PHE A 131 12.57 13.91 1.52
N ASP A 132 11.34 13.50 1.24
CA ASP A 132 10.89 12.14 1.53
C ASP A 132 11.57 11.19 0.54
N VAL A 133 12.85 10.89 0.80
CA VAL A 133 13.64 9.90 0.05
C VAL A 133 12.95 8.54 0.11
N ALA A 134 12.26 8.23 1.21
CA ALA A 134 11.42 7.05 1.30
C ALA A 134 10.28 7.13 0.29
N GLY A 135 9.55 8.24 0.21
CA GLY A 135 8.51 8.49 -0.80
C GLY A 135 8.98 8.36 -2.26
N MET A 136 10.15 8.92 -2.58
CA MET A 136 10.75 8.83 -3.92
C MET A 136 11.16 7.41 -4.28
N THR A 137 11.85 6.71 -3.37
CA THR A 137 12.27 5.31 -3.58
C THR A 137 11.08 4.37 -3.68
N LEU A 138 10.05 4.57 -2.85
CA LEU A 138 8.83 3.78 -2.91
C LEU A 138 8.03 4.03 -4.19
N GLY A 139 7.99 5.28 -4.67
CA GLY A 139 7.41 5.63 -5.97
C GLY A 139 8.10 4.92 -7.13
N MET A 140 9.44 4.91 -7.13
CA MET A 140 10.25 4.18 -8.12
C MET A 140 10.00 2.66 -8.07
N ILE A 141 10.01 2.07 -6.87
CA ILE A 141 9.73 0.63 -6.68
C ILE A 141 8.30 0.30 -7.14
N GLY A 142 7.32 1.13 -6.79
CA GLY A 142 5.93 0.98 -7.24
C GLY A 142 5.82 1.02 -8.77
N GLY A 143 6.49 1.98 -9.42
CA GLY A 143 6.58 2.07 -10.88
C GLY A 143 7.20 0.83 -11.51
N ALA A 144 8.31 0.33 -10.96
CA ALA A 144 8.97 -0.88 -11.44
C ALA A 144 8.07 -2.12 -11.32
N LEU A 145 7.37 -2.29 -10.19
CA LEU A 145 6.42 -3.39 -9.99
C LEU A 145 5.23 -3.32 -10.96
N PHE A 146 4.76 -2.11 -11.26
CA PHE A 146 3.69 -1.89 -12.23
C PHE A 146 4.12 -2.31 -13.64
N LEU A 147 5.31 -1.90 -14.06
CA LEU A 147 5.87 -2.27 -15.37
C LEU A 147 6.11 -3.78 -15.46
N LEU A 148 6.66 -4.38 -14.40
CA LEU A 148 6.90 -5.83 -14.36
C LEU A 148 5.59 -6.61 -14.49
N GLY A 149 4.52 -6.18 -13.80
CA GLY A 149 3.18 -6.77 -13.98
C GLY A 149 2.69 -6.69 -15.43
N ARG A 150 2.93 -5.57 -16.12
CA ARG A 150 2.55 -5.40 -17.53
C ARG A 150 3.36 -6.30 -18.48
N VAL A 151 4.66 -6.44 -18.25
CA VAL A 151 5.52 -7.33 -19.06
C VAL A 151 5.14 -8.79 -18.85
N MET A 152 4.81 -9.19 -17.61
CA MET A 152 4.32 -10.54 -17.34
C MET A 152 2.97 -10.84 -18.02
N ASP A 153 2.03 -9.89 -18.03
CA ASP A 153 0.78 -10.03 -18.78
C ASP A 153 1.04 -10.26 -20.28
N GLN A 154 1.98 -9.51 -20.87
CA GLN A 154 2.34 -9.66 -22.28
C GLN A 154 3.02 -11.00 -22.57
N ALA A 155 3.91 -11.46 -21.68
CA ALA A 155 4.58 -12.75 -21.83
C ALA A 155 3.59 -13.92 -21.78
N LEU A 156 2.56 -13.83 -20.93
CA LEU A 156 1.50 -14.84 -20.86
C LEU A 156 0.60 -14.83 -22.09
N ALA A 157 0.29 -13.65 -22.63
CA ALA A 157 -0.46 -13.54 -23.88
C ALA A 157 0.30 -14.15 -25.06
N ALA A 158 1.61 -13.85 -25.18
CA ALA A 158 2.47 -14.44 -26.21
C ALA A 158 2.63 -15.97 -26.06
N GLN A 159 2.69 -16.48 -24.83
CA GLN A 159 2.67 -17.94 -24.59
C GLN A 159 1.36 -18.58 -25.03
N ALA A 160 0.22 -17.91 -24.80
CA ALA A 160 -1.08 -18.42 -25.22
C ALA A 160 -1.20 -18.48 -26.75
N GLU A 161 -0.68 -17.49 -27.48
CA GLU A 161 -0.65 -17.51 -28.95
C GLU A 161 0.24 -18.64 -29.49
N LEU A 162 1.38 -18.91 -28.85
CA LEU A 162 2.28 -19.99 -29.25
C LEU A 162 1.68 -21.38 -28.99
N ASP A 163 0.89 -21.53 -27.92
CA ASP A 163 0.19 -22.79 -27.58
C ASP A 163 -0.99 -23.04 -28.53
N GLU A 164 -1.55 -22.00 -29.16
CA GLU A 164 -2.59 -22.11 -30.18
C GLU A 164 -2.04 -22.49 -31.57
N MET A 165 -0.72 -22.34 -31.80
CA MET A 165 -0.05 -22.72 -33.05
C MET A 165 0.46 -24.18 -33.08
N ILE A 166 0.36 -24.91 -31.95
CA ILE A 166 0.76 -26.32 -31.81
C ILE A 166 -0.49 -27.21 -31.85
#